data_AF-A0A346AFE2-F1
#
_entry.id   AF-A0A346AFE2-F1
#
_cell.length_a   1.000
_cell.length_b   1.000
_cell.length_c   1.000
_cell.angle_alpha   90.00
_cell.angle_beta   90.00
_cell.angle_gamma   90.00
#
_symmetry.space_group_name_H-M   'P 1'
#
loop_
_entity.id
_entity.type
_entity.pdbx_description
1 polymer ?
#
loop_
_entity_poly.entity_id
_entity_poly.type
_entity_poly.pdbx_seq_one_letter_code
_entity_poly.pdbx_strand_id
1 'polypeptide(L)'
;MPPDPVPQLFFGGSSPAAGPVAARHADVYPTWGEPPAQVKEKIDWIRSLAEARGRTVRFGVRLHTISRDSSAEARATANRLLDDLDADTVAAAQAALGRSESVGQRRMPALHGGSRSGLEIHPNLWAGVGLVRGGAGTALVGSHSESRI
;
A
#
# COMPACT_ATOMS: atom_id res chain seq x y z
N MET A 1 -27.78 -23.89 -3.36
CA MET A 1 -28.16 -22.52 -3.72
C MET A 1 -27.02 -21.61 -3.27
N PRO A 2 -26.57 -20.62 -4.07
CA PRO A 2 -25.58 -19.66 -3.59
C PRO A 2 -26.12 -18.84 -2.40
N PRO A 3 -25.24 -18.32 -1.53
CA PRO A 3 -25.63 -17.49 -0.39
C PRO A 3 -26.36 -16.21 -0.80
N ASP A 4 -27.30 -15.78 0.04
CA ASP A 4 -28.06 -14.53 -0.09
C ASP A 4 -27.91 -13.70 1.20
N PRO A 5 -27.30 -12.50 1.15
CA PRO A 5 -26.75 -11.85 -0.04
C PRO A 5 -25.47 -12.54 -0.53
N VAL A 6 -25.21 -12.41 -1.83
CA VAL A 6 -23.95 -12.86 -2.44
C VAL A 6 -22.79 -12.05 -1.82
N PRO A 7 -21.76 -12.71 -1.25
CA PRO A 7 -20.61 -12.01 -0.67
C PRO A 7 -19.85 -11.19 -1.70
N GLN A 8 -19.38 -10.01 -1.28
CA GLN A 8 -18.54 -9.17 -2.13
C GLN A 8 -17.17 -9.79 -2.32
N LEU A 9 -16.66 -9.78 -3.56
CA LEU A 9 -15.34 -10.27 -3.90
C LEU A 9 -14.31 -9.13 -3.90
N PHE A 10 -13.34 -9.24 -2.99
CA PHE A 10 -12.18 -8.36 -2.91
C PHE A 10 -10.99 -9.03 -3.60
N PHE A 11 -10.44 -8.40 -4.62
CA PHE A 11 -9.27 -8.93 -5.32
C PHE A 11 -8.40 -7.80 -5.84
N GLY A 12 -7.13 -7.82 -5.43
CA GLY A 12 -6.13 -6.84 -5.81
C GLY A 12 -4.90 -7.50 -6.42
N GLY A 13 -4.08 -6.72 -7.12
CA GLY A 13 -2.83 -7.21 -7.70
C GLY A 13 -2.26 -6.23 -8.71
N SER A 14 -0.96 -5.92 -8.57
CA SER A 14 -0.26 -4.95 -9.42
C SER A 14 0.37 -5.58 -10.68
N SER A 15 0.21 -6.89 -10.91
CA SER A 15 0.76 -7.55 -12.09
C SER A 15 -0.14 -7.36 -13.32
N PRO A 16 0.40 -7.27 -14.54
CA PRO A 16 -0.41 -7.15 -15.76
C PRO A 16 -1.48 -8.24 -15.90
N ALA A 17 -1.16 -9.47 -15.48
CA ALA A 17 -2.09 -10.60 -15.50
C ALA A 17 -3.25 -10.46 -14.48
N ALA A 18 -3.05 -9.74 -13.37
CA ALA A 18 -4.10 -9.55 -12.36
C ALA A 18 -5.21 -8.60 -12.84
N GLY A 19 -4.90 -7.63 -13.70
CA GLY A 19 -5.86 -6.62 -14.17
C GLY A 19 -7.10 -7.24 -14.82
N PRO A 20 -6.95 -8.09 -15.85
CA PRO A 20 -8.08 -8.78 -16.47
C PRO A 20 -8.89 -9.64 -15.51
N VAL A 21 -8.28 -10.25 -14.50
CA VAL A 21 -9.00 -11.04 -13.48
C VAL A 21 -9.84 -10.11 -12.59
N ALA A 22 -9.23 -9.04 -12.08
CA ALA A 22 -9.89 -8.04 -11.25
C ALA A 22 -11.09 -7.42 -11.98
N ALA A 23 -10.89 -6.94 -13.20
CA ALA A 23 -11.96 -6.32 -13.97
C ALA A 23 -13.13 -7.27 -14.28
N ARG A 24 -12.90 -8.60 -14.28
CA ARG A 24 -13.94 -9.59 -14.56
C ARG A 24 -14.71 -10.01 -13.31
N HIS A 25 -14.03 -10.10 -12.17
CA HIS A 25 -14.54 -10.77 -10.99
C HIS A 25 -14.63 -9.89 -9.75
N ALA A 26 -13.75 -8.91 -9.58
CA ALA A 26 -13.72 -8.11 -8.35
C ALA A 26 -14.93 -7.18 -8.27
N ASP A 27 -15.50 -7.05 -7.07
CA ASP A 27 -16.41 -5.98 -6.70
C ASP A 27 -15.64 -4.82 -6.06
N VAL A 28 -14.55 -5.14 -5.36
CA VAL A 28 -13.62 -4.17 -4.78
C VAL A 28 -12.19 -4.52 -5.14
N TYR A 29 -11.46 -3.55 -5.66
CA TYR A 29 -10.04 -3.63 -5.95
C TYR A 29 -9.23 -2.92 -4.85
N PRO A 30 -8.67 -3.67 -3.88
CA PRO A 30 -7.71 -3.12 -2.93
C PRO A 30 -6.35 -2.89 -3.61
N THR A 31 -5.82 -1.67 -3.52
CA THR A 31 -4.44 -1.33 -3.88
C THR A 31 -3.62 -0.99 -2.63
N TRP A 32 -2.31 -0.99 -2.76
CA TRP A 32 -1.41 -0.56 -1.68
C TRP A 32 -1.29 0.95 -1.64
N GLY A 33 -0.91 1.48 -0.49
CA GLY A 33 -0.61 2.89 -0.30
C GLY A 33 0.67 3.30 -1.03
N GLU A 34 0.54 3.70 -2.29
CA GLU A 34 1.60 4.33 -3.07
C GLU A 34 1.35 5.85 -3.16
N PRO A 35 2.30 6.66 -3.66
CA PRO A 35 2.03 8.07 -3.93
C PRO A 35 0.76 8.25 -4.78
N PRO A 36 -0.05 9.31 -4.54
CA PRO A 36 -1.37 9.46 -5.16
C PRO A 36 -1.38 9.36 -6.68
N ALA A 37 -0.34 9.85 -7.37
CA ALA A 37 -0.21 9.73 -8.82
C ALA A 37 -0.14 8.26 -9.28
N GLN A 38 0.67 7.43 -8.60
CA GLN A 38 0.80 6.01 -8.92
C GLN A 38 -0.48 5.23 -8.58
N VAL A 39 -1.16 5.60 -7.50
CA VAL A 39 -2.48 5.04 -7.16
C VAL A 39 -3.49 5.38 -8.23
N LYS A 40 -3.51 6.64 -8.70
CA LYS A 40 -4.39 7.09 -9.78
C LYS A 40 -4.16 6.31 -11.07
N GLU A 41 -2.92 6.14 -11.51
CA GLU A 41 -2.59 5.33 -12.70
C GLU A 41 -3.19 3.92 -12.62
N LYS A 42 -3.09 3.28 -11.45
CA LYS A 42 -3.62 1.93 -11.24
C LYS A 42 -5.14 1.90 -11.20
N ILE A 43 -5.77 2.89 -10.57
CA ILE A 43 -7.23 3.03 -10.55
C ILE A 43 -7.76 3.21 -11.98
N ASP A 44 -7.16 4.11 -12.76
CA ASP A 44 -7.56 4.37 -14.14
C ASP A 44 -7.41 3.12 -15.01
N TRP A 45 -6.29 2.41 -14.85
CA TRP A 45 -6.06 1.14 -15.55
C TRP A 45 -7.13 0.08 -15.25
N ILE A 46 -7.39 -0.22 -13.97
CA ILE A 46 -8.39 -1.23 -13.60
C ILE A 46 -9.81 -0.78 -13.98
N ARG A 47 -10.10 0.52 -13.83
CA ARG A 47 -11.39 1.10 -14.22
C ARG A 47 -11.64 0.92 -15.71
N SER A 48 -10.70 1.29 -16.57
CA SER A 48 -10.84 1.13 -18.03
C SER A 48 -11.07 -0.34 -18.43
N LEU A 49 -10.38 -1.29 -17.80
CA LEU A 49 -10.58 -2.72 -18.05
C LEU A 49 -11.97 -3.21 -17.62
N ALA A 50 -12.52 -2.67 -16.52
CA ALA A 50 -13.85 -3.01 -16.04
C ALA A 50 -14.93 -2.39 -16.93
N GLU A 51 -14.77 -1.13 -17.34
CA GLU A 51 -15.66 -0.40 -18.24
C GLU A 51 -15.75 -1.09 -19.61
N ALA A 52 -14.63 -1.59 -20.15
CA ALA A 52 -14.61 -2.38 -21.38
C ALA A 52 -15.43 -3.68 -21.29
N ARG A 53 -15.83 -4.10 -20.08
CA ARG A 53 -16.71 -5.25 -19.82
C ARG A 53 -18.10 -4.86 -19.31
N GLY A 54 -18.45 -3.57 -19.34
CA GLY A 54 -19.72 -3.07 -18.82
C GLY A 54 -19.87 -3.24 -17.31
N ARG A 55 -18.76 -3.31 -16.55
CA ARG A 55 -18.76 -3.41 -15.09
C ARG A 55 -18.20 -2.15 -14.45
N THR A 56 -18.65 -1.86 -13.23
CA THR A 56 -18.01 -0.90 -12.33
C THR A 56 -17.34 -1.65 -11.19
N VAL A 57 -16.25 -1.08 -10.67
CA VAL A 57 -15.46 -1.66 -9.57
C VAL A 57 -15.23 -0.59 -8.53
N ARG A 58 -15.39 -0.92 -7.25
CA ARG A 58 -15.02 -0.02 -6.15
C ARG A 58 -13.53 -0.16 -5.85
N PHE A 59 -12.92 0.88 -5.30
CA PHE A 59 -11.50 0.88 -4.97
C PHE A 59 -11.30 1.03 -3.47
N GLY A 60 -10.31 0.34 -2.93
CA GLY A 60 -9.85 0.50 -1.56
C GLY A 60 -8.34 0.68 -1.53
N VAL A 61 -7.82 1.35 -0.50
CA VAL A 61 -6.38 1.48 -0.28
C VAL A 61 -6.00 0.82 1.04
N ARG A 62 -4.92 0.06 1.04
CA ARG A 62 -4.33 -0.52 2.25
C ARG A 62 -3.14 0.34 2.67
N LEU A 63 -3.30 1.00 3.82
CA LEU A 63 -2.30 1.80 4.49
C LEU A 63 -2.20 1.38 5.96
N HIS A 64 -1.05 1.57 6.57
CA HIS A 64 -0.94 1.69 8.03
C HIS A 64 -1.28 3.12 8.45
N THR A 65 -1.53 3.36 9.73
CA THR A 65 -1.81 4.70 10.24
C THR A 65 -1.07 4.92 11.55
N ILE A 66 -0.34 6.03 11.65
CA ILE A 66 0.30 6.54 12.86
C ILE A 66 -0.31 7.92 13.11
N SER A 67 -1.46 7.93 13.79
CA SER A 67 -2.20 9.16 14.10
C SER A 67 -2.00 9.56 15.56
N ARG A 68 -1.74 10.83 15.82
CA ARG A 68 -1.56 11.41 17.17
C ARG A 68 -2.30 12.74 17.27
N ASP A 69 -2.30 13.36 18.45
CA ASP A 69 -2.93 14.67 18.66
C ASP A 69 -2.24 15.76 17.80
N SER A 70 -0.92 15.67 17.64
CA SER A 70 -0.14 16.52 16.74
C SER A 70 0.68 15.73 15.70
N SER A 71 0.96 16.38 14.57
CA SER A 71 1.83 15.84 13.52
C SER A 71 3.26 15.59 14.03
N ALA A 72 3.73 16.42 14.96
CA ALA A 72 5.05 16.27 15.58
C ALA A 72 5.14 14.98 16.40
N GLU A 73 4.12 14.66 17.19
CA GLU A 73 4.06 13.40 17.96
C GLU A 73 3.92 12.18 17.06
N ALA A 74 3.16 12.28 15.97
CA ALA A 74 3.04 11.22 14.98
C ALA A 74 4.40 10.92 14.33
N ARG A 75 5.12 11.97 13.90
CA ARG A 75 6.49 11.85 13.37
C ARG A 75 7.46 11.30 14.41
N ALA A 76 7.42 11.78 15.65
CA ALA A 76 8.25 11.25 16.74
C ALA A 76 7.96 9.77 17.00
N THR A 77 6.70 9.34 16.91
CA THR A 77 6.33 7.93 17.00
C THR A 77 6.90 7.12 15.84
N ALA A 78 6.79 7.61 14.60
CA ALA A 78 7.36 6.94 13.43
C ALA A 78 8.89 6.79 13.55
N ASN A 79 9.58 7.82 14.06
CA ASN A 79 11.02 7.78 14.29
C ASN A 79 11.41 6.76 15.36
N ARG A 80 10.69 6.69 16.48
CA ARG A 80 10.95 5.67 17.51
C ARG A 80 10.83 4.24 16.98
N LEU A 81 9.88 3.98 16.08
CA LEU A 81 9.77 2.68 15.42
C LEU A 81 10.99 2.35 14.55
N LEU A 82 11.73 3.35 14.06
CA LEU A 82 12.99 3.14 13.35
C LEU A 82 14.14 2.92 14.32
N ASP A 83 14.15 3.60 15.46
CA ASP A 83 15.23 3.48 16.46
C ASP A 83 15.37 2.03 16.96
N ASP A 84 14.25 1.31 17.06
CA ASP A 84 14.21 -0.12 17.41
C ASP A 84 14.74 -1.06 16.30
N LEU A 85 15.03 -0.53 15.11
CA LEU A 85 15.55 -1.30 13.97
C LEU A 85 17.04 -1.06 13.81
N ASP A 86 17.85 -2.11 13.97
CA ASP A 86 19.27 -2.07 13.60
C ASP A 86 19.47 -2.27 12.08
N ALA A 87 20.67 -1.95 11.60
CA ALA A 87 20.98 -2.00 10.17
C ALA A 87 20.95 -3.44 9.61
N ASP A 88 21.38 -4.42 10.41
CA ASP A 88 21.45 -5.83 10.01
C ASP A 88 20.04 -6.41 9.85
N THR A 89 19.12 -6.04 10.73
CA THR A 89 17.70 -6.41 10.67
C THR A 89 17.05 -5.86 9.41
N VAL A 90 17.30 -4.58 9.08
CA VAL A 90 16.80 -3.98 7.84
C VAL A 90 17.40 -4.69 6.62
N ALA A 91 18.71 -4.90 6.59
CA ALA A 91 19.37 -5.57 5.46
C ALA A 91 18.85 -7.00 5.24
N ALA A 92 18.71 -7.78 6.32
CA ALA A 92 18.18 -9.15 6.28
C ALA A 92 16.73 -9.17 5.78
N ALA A 93 15.89 -8.25 6.26
CA ALA A 93 14.51 -8.13 5.79
C ALA A 93 14.44 -7.72 4.32
N GLN A 94 15.22 -6.72 3.89
CA GLN A 94 15.25 -6.29 2.48
C GLN A 94 15.73 -7.42 1.56
N ALA A 95 16.75 -8.19 1.95
CA ALA A 95 17.20 -9.35 1.20
C ALA A 95 16.10 -10.42 1.09
N ALA A 96 15.31 -10.63 2.15
CA ALA A 96 14.18 -11.55 2.13
C ALA A 96 13.03 -11.07 1.23
N LEU A 97 12.65 -9.80 1.35
CA LEU A 97 11.57 -9.18 0.56
C LEU A 97 11.94 -9.10 -0.93
N GLY A 98 13.21 -8.88 -1.25
CA GLY A 98 13.72 -8.84 -2.63
C GLY A 98 13.60 -10.16 -3.39
N ARG A 99 13.45 -11.30 -2.70
CA ARG A 99 13.20 -12.62 -3.33
C ARG A 99 11.74 -12.82 -3.76
N SER A 100 10.85 -11.87 -3.49
CA SER A 100 9.42 -12.01 -3.80
C SER A 100 9.12 -11.91 -5.29
N GLU A 101 8.35 -12.88 -5.80
CA GLU A 101 7.82 -12.86 -7.16
C GLU A 101 6.59 -11.95 -7.32
N SER A 102 6.04 -11.39 -6.24
CA SER A 102 4.93 -10.45 -6.27
C SER A 102 5.36 -9.09 -6.83
N VAL A 103 4.74 -8.67 -7.94
CA VAL A 103 4.94 -7.32 -8.51
C VAL A 103 4.61 -6.24 -7.49
N GLY A 104 3.55 -6.43 -6.70
CA GLY A 104 3.23 -5.52 -5.60
C GLY A 104 4.41 -5.42 -4.65
N GLN A 105 4.89 -6.56 -4.15
CA GLN A 105 5.93 -6.59 -3.12
C GLN A 105 7.20 -5.92 -3.58
N ARG A 106 7.58 -6.10 -4.86
CA ARG A 106 8.76 -5.45 -5.45
C ARG A 106 8.63 -3.93 -5.57
N ARG A 107 7.41 -3.39 -5.66
CA ARG A 107 7.20 -1.93 -5.73
C ARG A 107 7.42 -1.23 -4.38
N MET A 108 7.32 -1.94 -3.25
CA MET A 108 7.49 -1.32 -1.93
C MET A 108 8.95 -0.95 -1.62
N PRO A 109 9.95 -1.82 -1.81
CA PRO A 109 11.35 -1.43 -1.68
C PRO A 109 11.75 -0.27 -2.58
N ALA A 110 11.15 -0.16 -3.78
CA ALA A 110 11.42 0.94 -4.70
C ALA A 110 10.98 2.32 -4.14
N LEU A 111 10.11 2.35 -3.12
CA LEU A 111 9.69 3.60 -2.48
C LEU A 111 10.77 4.20 -1.57
N HIS A 112 11.67 3.37 -1.03
CA HIS A 112 12.69 3.82 -0.07
C HIS A 112 14.12 3.36 -0.39
N GLY A 113 14.30 2.52 -1.41
CA GLY A 113 15.60 2.01 -1.85
C GLY A 113 16.36 1.19 -0.80
N GLY A 114 15.67 0.65 0.21
CA GLY A 114 16.30 0.01 1.38
C GLY A 114 16.95 1.00 2.37
N SER A 115 16.86 2.31 2.14
CA SER A 115 17.43 3.34 3.00
C SER A 115 16.50 3.70 4.17
N ARG A 116 17.10 4.06 5.31
CA ARG A 116 16.40 4.67 6.46
C ARG A 116 16.16 6.17 6.28
N SER A 117 16.78 6.80 5.28
CA SER A 117 16.57 8.21 4.94
C SER A 117 15.49 8.38 3.88
N GLY A 118 14.83 9.54 3.84
CA GLY A 118 13.85 9.86 2.79
C GLY A 118 12.57 9.00 2.84
N LEU A 119 12.20 8.51 4.03
CA LEU A 119 11.05 7.61 4.17
C LEU A 119 9.70 8.31 4.02
N GLU A 120 9.63 9.64 4.09
CA GLU A 120 8.44 10.39 3.69
C GLU A 120 8.44 10.56 2.17
N ILE A 121 7.67 9.71 1.48
CA ILE A 121 7.67 9.59 0.01
C ILE A 121 6.62 10.47 -0.66
N HIS A 122 5.72 11.03 0.13
CA HIS A 122 4.71 12.03 -0.20
C HIS A 122 4.26 12.65 1.14
N PRO A 123 3.75 13.91 1.18
CA PRO A 123 3.25 14.50 2.42
C PRO A 123 2.39 13.54 3.24
N ASN A 124 2.81 13.31 4.50
CA ASN A 124 2.21 12.39 5.46
C ASN A 124 2.21 10.89 5.07
N LEU A 125 2.80 10.50 3.94
CA LEU A 125 2.92 9.11 3.51
C LEU A 125 4.35 8.61 3.74
N TRP A 126 4.47 7.68 4.68
CA TRP A 126 5.75 7.21 5.18
C TRP A 126 5.98 5.73 4.86
N ALA A 127 7.13 5.40 4.26
CA ALA A 127 7.49 4.07 3.77
C ALA A 127 8.31 3.22 4.78
N GLY A 128 8.54 3.72 6.00
CA GLY A 128 9.40 3.03 6.97
C GLY A 128 8.89 1.67 7.44
N VAL A 129 7.57 1.42 7.37
CA VAL A 129 7.00 0.09 7.66
C VAL A 129 7.57 -0.99 6.72
N GLY A 130 7.81 -0.61 5.45
CA GLY A 130 8.34 -1.48 4.41
C GLY A 130 9.81 -1.88 4.58
N LEU A 131 10.53 -1.27 5.54
CA LEU A 131 11.92 -1.63 5.81
C LEU A 131 12.06 -3.06 6.34
N VAL A 132 11.09 -3.53 7.12
CA VAL A 132 11.15 -4.85 7.77
C VAL A 132 9.94 -5.73 7.50
N ARG A 133 8.83 -5.16 7.04
CA ARG A 133 7.56 -5.87 6.88
C ARG A 133 7.18 -6.02 5.41
N GLY A 134 6.81 -7.24 5.01
CA GLY A 134 6.16 -7.51 3.73
C GLY A 134 4.70 -7.02 3.67
N GLY A 135 4.16 -6.89 2.46
CA GLY A 135 2.81 -6.38 2.19
C GLY A 135 2.78 -4.87 1.98
N ALA A 136 1.76 -4.19 2.52
CA ALA A 136 1.66 -2.73 2.43
C ALA A 136 2.74 -2.07 3.30
N GLY A 137 3.78 -1.56 2.64
CA GLY A 137 4.97 -1.00 3.30
C GLY A 137 4.84 0.46 3.74
N THR A 138 3.65 1.05 3.68
CA THR A 138 3.44 2.47 3.91
C THR A 138 2.42 2.77 5.00
N ALA A 139 2.60 3.90 5.66
CA ALA A 139 1.73 4.44 6.70
C ALA A 139 1.35 5.89 6.41
N LEU A 140 0.13 6.27 6.75
CA LEU A 140 -0.27 7.66 6.90
C LEU A 140 0.18 8.15 8.29
N VAL A 141 1.02 9.16 8.36
CA VAL A 141 1.62 9.70 9.59
C VAL A 141 1.25 11.16 9.73
N GLY A 142 0.48 11.51 10.76
CA GLY A 142 0.02 12.88 10.97
C GLY A 142 -0.89 13.03 12.18
N SER A 143 -1.41 14.23 12.39
CA SER A 143 -2.42 14.47 13.41
C SER A 143 -3.72 13.73 13.12
N HIS A 144 -4.65 13.69 14.07
CA HIS A 144 -5.99 13.15 13.86
C HIS A 144 -6.76 13.85 12.73
N SER A 145 -6.55 15.15 12.53
CA SER A 145 -7.19 15.88 11.42
C SER A 145 -6.53 15.60 10.08
N GLU A 146 -5.20 15.50 10.04
CA GLU A 146 -4.45 15.16 8.82
C GLU A 146 -4.64 13.71 8.38
N SER A 147 -5.01 12.82 9.31
CA SER A 147 -5.23 11.39 9.06
C SER A 147 -6.66 11.04 8.65
N ARG A 148 -7.57 12.02 8.52
CA ARG A 148 -8.92 11.79 8.00
C ARG A 148 -8.84 11.56 6.50
N ILE A 149 -9.21 10.36 6.08
CA ILE A 149 -9.32 9.92 4.67
C ILE A 149 -10.78 10.02 4.25
#